data_AF-A0A838VBL9-F1
#
_entry.id   AF-A0A838VBL9-F1
#
_cell.length_a   1.000
_cell.length_b   1.000
_cell.length_c   1.000
_cell.angle_alpha   90.00
_cell.angle_beta   90.00
_cell.angle_gamma   90.00
#
_symmetry.space_group_name_H-M   'P 1'
#
loop_
_entity.id
_entity.type
_entity.pdbx_description
1 polymer ?
#
loop_
_entity_poly.entity_id
_entity_poly.type
_entity_poly.pdbx_seq_one_letter_code
_entity_poly.pdbx_strand_id
1 'polypeptide(L)'
;MVMCIKSLLTGLVALAFAVIATPALAATCGSATSAGTAPPGWETYCWLDFSTYNDATARSAAGQTFAFALSDGSVFNVTMKATSTAATAVNAVVAPSWTGAAVGNTAFLGIPGKPILYTANNASTVTLSLTNMSITPPAGSPAVTQYMIVAADAESTNNGESLSFVTNGSNWVTLDTVPPITGNAYPTVNNTGTTVTETGVAGTVGGFIFGTKTPTTVTGTLVAGGLQGAMFAVRFASLRLNKTIVSGRIAAADQFTYSVSSTTTGTVFATKTTSGAGLTGFTDAVAIMASGLPLTLSEAMAAGSVSALANYSSRLTCTNATAGSPTPLPANVATTSYAFGSLAYGDAVTCIYSNTPFPRLTLTKALGGTRVFAADQFTVTIKNGATTTASATTTGAGSAVSTGTTGAVLVTPATAYTLDEAAAGTTVLSYYTSGMACTNSYGASATVLPATSGGAVTPALGDNISCTITNTPKPSVANLTMTKTSAIISDPVNGAANPKLIPGAIVRYTVTVTNTGTGPVDASTVVITDPLPAGLNASVAGTAVTFTDGTPASGLTYTYGTNVTWTKAAGGGAPYTYTPAPDANGFDALVTGIRIAPTGALAATSPSGQPSFTIQFTAKIR
;
A
#
# COMPACT_ATOMS: atom_id res chain seq x y z
N MET A 1 -56.64 82.34 -23.51
CA MET A 1 -58.05 82.72 -23.32
C MET A 1 -58.61 81.86 -22.19
N VAL A 2 -58.93 82.51 -21.06
CA VAL A 2 -59.68 82.04 -19.86
C VAL A 2 -58.98 80.99 -18.96
N MET A 3 -58.34 81.38 -17.84
CA MET A 3 -58.85 81.59 -16.45
C MET A 3 -59.53 80.33 -15.85
N CYS A 4 -58.97 79.62 -14.87
CA CYS A 4 -58.84 79.92 -13.43
C CYS A 4 -59.92 79.16 -12.61
N ILE A 5 -59.50 78.38 -11.59
CA ILE A 5 -60.05 78.38 -10.22
C ILE A 5 -59.26 77.38 -9.34
N LYS A 6 -58.77 77.90 -8.21
CA LYS A 6 -58.18 77.18 -7.07
C LYS A 6 -59.30 76.58 -6.20
N SER A 7 -59.05 75.42 -5.56
CA SER A 7 -59.51 75.16 -4.19
C SER A 7 -58.67 74.08 -3.51
N LEU A 8 -58.22 74.42 -2.30
CA LEU A 8 -57.56 73.60 -1.28
C LEU A 8 -58.42 72.38 -0.88
N LEU A 9 -57.78 71.26 -0.56
CA LEU A 9 -58.13 70.48 0.65
C LEU A 9 -56.94 69.63 1.11
N THR A 10 -56.72 69.68 2.42
CA THR A 10 -55.72 69.06 3.30
C THR A 10 -55.53 67.55 3.12
N GLY A 11 -54.27 67.10 3.01
CA GLY A 11 -53.88 65.69 3.08
C GLY A 11 -52.69 65.49 4.02
N LEU A 12 -52.91 64.70 5.08
CA LEU A 12 -51.96 64.24 6.10
C LEU A 12 -50.65 63.71 5.48
N VAL A 13 -49.49 64.24 5.87
CA VAL A 13 -48.18 63.64 5.56
C VAL A 13 -47.85 62.62 6.66
N ALA A 14 -48.07 61.34 6.36
CA ALA A 14 -47.45 60.24 7.08
C ALA A 14 -46.02 60.07 6.56
N LEU A 15 -45.04 60.57 7.31
CA LEU A 15 -43.62 60.39 7.02
C LEU A 15 -43.24 58.94 7.37
N ALA A 16 -43.22 58.06 6.37
CA ALA A 16 -42.67 56.72 6.51
C ALA A 16 -41.14 56.81 6.67
N PHE A 17 -40.65 56.65 7.89
CA PHE A 17 -39.22 56.42 8.16
C PHE A 17 -38.84 55.05 7.57
N ALA A 18 -38.22 55.06 6.40
CA ALA A 18 -37.47 53.92 5.90
C ALA A 18 -36.27 53.70 6.83
N VAL A 19 -36.27 52.59 7.57
CA VAL A 19 -35.13 52.13 8.37
C VAL A 19 -34.02 51.74 7.40
N ILE A 20 -33.07 52.66 7.20
CA ILE A 20 -31.82 52.37 6.48
C ILE A 20 -31.00 51.46 7.40
N ALA A 21 -30.97 50.16 7.11
CA ALA A 21 -30.07 49.23 7.78
C ALA A 21 -28.62 49.67 7.51
N THR A 22 -27.87 49.98 8.56
CA THR A 22 -26.43 50.27 8.45
C THR A 22 -25.72 49.02 7.95
N PRO A 23 -24.83 49.11 6.93
CA PRO A 23 -24.10 47.95 6.44
C PRO A 23 -23.20 47.36 7.54
N ALA A 24 -23.12 46.04 7.62
CA ALA A 24 -22.24 45.35 8.55
C ALA A 24 -20.77 45.67 8.26
N LEU A 25 -19.99 45.96 9.30
CA LEU A 25 -18.56 46.19 9.16
C LEU A 25 -17.85 44.84 9.03
N ALA A 26 -16.97 44.73 8.04
CA ALA A 26 -16.11 43.57 7.87
C ALA A 26 -15.15 43.47 9.07
N ALA A 27 -15.13 42.29 9.69
CA ALA A 27 -14.25 41.97 10.80
C ALA A 27 -13.67 40.55 10.60
N THR A 28 -12.66 40.22 11.40
CA THR A 28 -11.99 38.92 11.35
C THR A 28 -12.10 38.23 12.71
N CYS A 29 -11.83 36.94 12.74
CA CYS A 29 -11.58 36.22 13.99
C CYS A 29 -10.36 35.33 13.80
N GLY A 30 -9.75 34.89 14.91
CA GLY A 30 -8.57 34.04 14.83
C GLY A 30 -8.36 33.21 16.09
N SER A 31 -7.68 32.09 15.91
CA SER A 31 -7.19 31.29 17.04
C SER A 31 -6.05 32.02 17.76
N ALA A 32 -5.76 31.59 18.98
CA ALA A 32 -4.49 31.92 19.62
C ALA A 32 -3.29 31.49 18.73
N THR A 33 -2.08 31.90 19.08
CA THR A 33 -0.85 31.44 18.41
C THR A 33 -0.16 30.32 19.19
N SER A 34 -0.47 30.16 20.48
CA SER A 34 0.00 29.07 21.32
C SER A 34 -1.05 28.66 22.34
N ALA A 35 -1.08 27.36 22.68
CA ALA A 35 -2.02 26.79 23.63
C ALA A 35 -1.85 27.36 25.04
N GLY A 36 -0.60 27.53 25.49
CA GLY A 36 -0.32 27.61 26.92
C GLY A 36 -0.85 26.36 27.62
N THR A 37 -1.74 26.53 28.60
CA THR A 37 -2.46 25.44 29.27
C THR A 37 -3.84 25.13 28.67
N ALA A 38 -4.20 25.72 27.53
CA ALA A 38 -5.50 25.49 26.89
C ALA A 38 -5.71 24.01 26.52
N PRO A 39 -6.96 23.51 26.50
CA PRO A 39 -7.26 22.12 26.19
C PRO A 39 -6.93 21.77 24.72
N PRO A 40 -6.78 20.47 24.40
CA PRO A 40 -6.68 20.02 23.01
C PRO A 40 -7.82 20.59 22.14
N GLY A 41 -7.47 21.08 20.93
CA GLY A 41 -8.40 21.74 20.04
C GLY A 41 -8.61 23.23 20.32
N TRP A 42 -7.73 23.87 21.09
CA TRP A 42 -7.69 25.33 21.29
C TRP A 42 -7.61 26.13 19.98
N GLU A 43 -7.10 25.51 18.90
CA GLU A 43 -7.07 26.10 17.55
C GLU A 43 -8.48 26.27 16.94
N THR A 44 -9.49 25.59 17.49
CA THR A 44 -10.87 25.64 16.98
C THR A 44 -11.65 26.88 17.44
N TYR A 45 -11.07 27.70 18.33
CA TYR A 45 -11.70 28.91 18.84
C TYR A 45 -11.36 30.09 17.93
N CYS A 46 -12.36 30.63 17.22
CA CYS A 46 -12.23 31.85 16.46
C CYS A 46 -12.63 33.03 17.33
N TRP A 47 -11.67 33.58 18.07
CA TRP A 47 -11.88 34.75 18.92
C TRP A 47 -12.18 35.96 18.06
N LEU A 48 -13.31 36.60 18.31
CA LEU A 48 -13.84 37.69 17.48
C LEU A 48 -12.99 38.95 17.65
N ASP A 49 -12.48 39.51 16.56
CA ASP A 49 -11.71 40.76 16.59
C ASP A 49 -12.62 41.98 16.59
N PHE A 50 -12.72 42.66 17.73
CA PHE A 50 -13.51 43.88 17.89
C PHE A 50 -12.70 45.15 17.63
N SER A 51 -11.60 45.10 16.86
CA SER A 51 -10.78 46.28 16.54
C SER A 51 -11.56 47.44 15.93
N THR A 52 -12.66 47.16 15.24
CA THR A 52 -13.56 48.17 14.63
C THR A 52 -14.72 48.58 15.54
N TYR A 53 -14.76 48.10 16.78
CA TYR A 53 -15.80 48.46 17.75
C TYR A 53 -15.82 49.97 18.03
N ASN A 54 -17.03 50.52 18.04
CA ASN A 54 -17.32 51.91 18.36
C ASN A 54 -18.41 51.97 19.43
N ASP A 55 -18.04 52.44 20.63
CA ASP A 55 -18.94 52.47 21.78
C ASP A 55 -20.22 53.29 21.54
N ALA A 56 -20.13 54.44 20.86
CA ALA A 56 -21.28 55.28 20.58
C ALA A 56 -22.28 54.57 19.65
N THR A 57 -21.79 53.90 18.61
CA THR A 57 -22.63 53.10 17.71
C THR A 57 -23.24 51.90 18.44
N ALA A 58 -22.44 51.17 19.21
CA ALA A 58 -22.90 50.01 19.97
C ALA A 58 -23.95 50.36 21.04
N ARG A 59 -23.88 51.55 21.64
CA ARG A 59 -24.89 52.05 22.59
C ARG A 59 -26.13 52.68 21.93
N SER A 60 -26.13 52.85 20.62
CA SER A 60 -27.29 53.34 19.89
C SER A 60 -28.47 52.36 19.99
N ALA A 61 -29.67 52.81 19.60
CA ALA A 61 -30.84 51.93 19.55
C ALA A 61 -30.65 50.74 18.60
N ALA A 62 -29.91 50.94 17.50
CA ALA A 62 -29.64 49.93 16.47
C ALA A 62 -28.50 48.97 16.83
N GLY A 63 -27.56 49.40 17.70
CA GLY A 63 -26.32 48.68 17.96
C GLY A 63 -25.34 48.75 16.79
N GLN A 64 -24.25 48.01 16.89
CA GLN A 64 -23.21 47.88 15.86
C GLN A 64 -23.22 46.50 15.23
N THR A 65 -23.37 46.44 13.91
CA THR A 65 -23.37 45.20 13.13
C THR A 65 -21.97 44.80 12.68
N PHE A 66 -21.61 43.53 12.89
CA PHE A 66 -20.35 42.92 12.46
C PHE A 66 -20.61 41.74 11.53
N ALA A 67 -19.72 41.59 10.56
CA ALA A 67 -19.63 40.43 9.67
C ALA A 67 -18.22 39.85 9.76
N PHE A 68 -18.07 38.74 10.49
CA PHE A 68 -16.80 38.07 10.75
C PHE A 68 -16.52 37.01 9.69
N ALA A 69 -15.43 37.17 8.94
CA ALA A 69 -14.97 36.14 8.02
C ALA A 69 -14.42 34.94 8.79
N LEU A 70 -14.92 33.74 8.49
CA LEU A 70 -14.55 32.47 9.13
C LEU A 70 -13.56 31.69 8.25
N SER A 71 -12.83 30.75 8.85
CA SER A 71 -11.75 29.99 8.17
C SER A 71 -12.23 29.10 7.01
N ASP A 72 -13.50 28.70 7.01
CA ASP A 72 -14.11 27.88 5.95
C ASP A 72 -14.76 28.72 4.84
N GLY A 73 -14.59 30.04 4.87
CA GLY A 73 -15.21 30.99 3.95
C GLY A 73 -16.64 31.37 4.32
N SER A 74 -17.20 30.84 5.42
CA SER A 74 -18.47 31.31 5.98
C SER A 74 -18.33 32.71 6.57
N VAL A 75 -19.46 33.39 6.80
CA VAL A 75 -19.52 34.69 7.46
C VAL A 75 -20.43 34.61 8.67
N PHE A 76 -19.91 34.91 9.85
CA PHE A 76 -20.71 35.07 11.06
C PHE A 76 -21.20 36.51 11.18
N ASN A 77 -22.51 36.70 11.13
CA ASN A 77 -23.16 37.99 11.27
C ASN A 77 -23.72 38.14 12.69
N VAL A 78 -23.49 39.29 13.31
CA VAL A 78 -23.98 39.61 14.66
C VAL A 78 -24.20 41.11 14.83
N THR A 79 -25.21 41.47 15.61
CA THR A 79 -25.42 42.85 16.07
C THR A 79 -25.06 42.93 17.55
N MET A 80 -24.06 43.75 17.87
CA MET A 80 -23.63 44.04 19.24
C MET A 80 -24.33 45.29 19.75
N LYS A 81 -25.02 45.20 20.87
CA LYS A 81 -25.55 46.35 21.61
C LYS A 81 -24.93 46.42 22.99
N ALA A 82 -24.49 47.60 23.39
CA ALA A 82 -23.97 47.86 24.72
C ALA A 82 -24.93 48.77 25.50
N THR A 83 -25.11 48.51 26.80
CA THR A 83 -25.67 49.48 27.75
C THR A 83 -24.72 49.59 28.94
N SER A 84 -24.70 50.76 29.58
CA SER A 84 -23.79 51.03 30.71
C SER A 84 -24.49 51.94 31.71
N THR A 85 -24.21 51.73 33.00
CA THR A 85 -24.54 52.71 34.05
C THR A 85 -23.62 53.94 34.02
N ALA A 86 -22.53 53.90 33.25
CA ALA A 86 -21.60 54.99 33.04
C ALA A 86 -21.69 55.58 31.62
N ALA A 87 -20.97 56.69 31.39
CA ALA A 87 -21.00 57.42 30.12
C ALA A 87 -20.39 56.66 28.94
N THR A 88 -19.57 55.64 29.18
CA THR A 88 -18.96 54.74 28.17
C THR A 88 -19.15 53.31 28.65
N ALA A 89 -19.41 52.36 27.75
CA ALA A 89 -19.54 50.95 28.13
C ALA A 89 -18.18 50.27 28.18
N VAL A 90 -17.56 50.03 27.02
CA VAL A 90 -16.33 49.22 26.89
C VAL A 90 -15.36 49.80 25.88
N ASN A 91 -14.10 49.42 26.00
CA ASN A 91 -13.06 49.54 24.99
C ASN A 91 -12.68 48.15 24.47
N ALA A 92 -12.46 48.04 23.16
CA ALA A 92 -11.85 46.83 22.60
C ALA A 92 -10.33 46.86 22.83
N VAL A 93 -9.79 45.83 23.48
CA VAL A 93 -8.38 45.72 23.86
C VAL A 93 -7.78 44.37 23.44
N VAL A 94 -6.45 44.31 23.40
CA VAL A 94 -5.69 43.08 23.12
C VAL A 94 -5.80 42.09 24.28
N ALA A 95 -5.56 40.81 24.01
CA ALA A 95 -5.36 39.82 25.06
C ALA A 95 -3.86 39.70 25.41
N PRO A 96 -3.47 39.66 26.70
CA PRO A 96 -4.32 39.78 27.88
C PRO A 96 -4.81 41.22 28.10
N SER A 97 -5.97 41.39 28.74
CA SER A 97 -6.56 42.72 29.03
C SER A 97 -5.74 43.53 30.05
N TRP A 98 -5.07 42.83 30.97
CA TRP A 98 -4.06 43.37 31.88
C TRP A 98 -3.13 42.25 32.37
N THR A 99 -2.12 42.61 33.16
CA THR A 99 -1.08 41.68 33.62
C THR A 99 -1.56 40.60 34.59
N GLY A 100 -2.79 40.71 35.12
CA GLY A 100 -3.39 39.74 36.05
C GLY A 100 -4.36 38.77 35.39
N ALA A 101 -4.77 39.01 34.14
CA ALA A 101 -5.77 38.22 33.45
C ALA A 101 -5.30 36.80 33.14
N ALA A 102 -6.15 35.80 33.39
CA ALA A 102 -5.82 34.40 33.12
C ALA A 102 -5.69 34.13 31.60
N VAL A 103 -6.72 34.47 30.83
CA VAL A 103 -6.72 34.32 29.36
C VAL A 103 -5.71 35.27 28.72
N GLY A 104 -4.86 34.73 27.84
CA GLY A 104 -3.77 35.47 27.20
C GLY A 104 -2.44 35.45 27.97
N ASN A 105 -2.44 35.08 29.27
CA ASN A 105 -1.22 34.86 30.05
C ASN A 105 -0.92 33.38 30.35
N THR A 106 -1.94 32.56 30.67
CA THR A 106 -1.76 31.13 31.00
C THR A 106 -2.25 30.19 29.91
N ALA A 107 -3.42 30.48 29.32
CA ALA A 107 -4.00 29.75 28.21
C ALA A 107 -4.38 30.70 27.06
N PHE A 108 -4.47 30.16 25.84
CA PHE A 108 -4.81 30.91 24.62
C PHE A 108 -3.90 32.13 24.41
N LEU A 109 -2.61 31.88 24.23
CA LEU A 109 -1.60 32.93 24.16
C LEU A 109 -1.53 33.56 22.77
N GLY A 110 -1.39 34.89 22.73
CA GLY A 110 -1.21 35.64 21.48
C GLY A 110 -2.42 35.57 20.55
N ILE A 111 -3.62 35.84 21.08
CA ILE A 111 -4.85 35.97 20.29
C ILE A 111 -4.76 37.23 19.42
N PRO A 112 -5.02 37.16 18.11
CA PRO A 112 -4.88 38.31 17.21
C PRO A 112 -5.96 39.37 17.43
N GLY A 113 -5.64 40.61 17.04
CA GLY A 113 -6.59 41.73 17.05
C GLY A 113 -6.88 42.27 18.45
N LYS A 114 -8.12 42.73 18.66
CA LYS A 114 -8.63 43.25 19.94
C LYS A 114 -9.85 42.44 20.39
N PRO A 115 -9.65 41.23 20.92
CA PRO A 115 -10.75 40.30 21.17
C PRO A 115 -11.54 40.59 22.46
N ILE A 116 -11.02 41.45 23.34
CA ILE A 116 -11.59 41.68 24.67
C ILE A 116 -12.39 42.98 24.69
N LEU A 117 -13.65 42.89 25.13
CA LEU A 117 -14.50 44.04 25.43
C LEU A 117 -14.38 44.35 26.92
N TYR A 118 -13.56 45.35 27.23
CA TYR A 118 -13.13 45.69 28.58
C TYR A 118 -13.85 46.95 29.08
N THR A 119 -14.49 46.92 30.24
CA THR A 119 -15.24 48.07 30.77
C THR A 119 -14.37 49.32 30.80
N ALA A 120 -14.95 50.47 30.44
CA ALA A 120 -14.21 51.73 30.37
C ALA A 120 -14.16 52.47 31.72
N ASN A 121 -14.98 52.08 32.69
CA ASN A 121 -15.17 52.80 33.94
C ASN A 121 -15.24 51.84 35.14
N ASN A 122 -14.64 52.25 36.24
CA ASN A 122 -14.77 51.54 37.51
C ASN A 122 -16.20 51.66 38.07
N ALA A 123 -16.60 50.72 38.94
CA ALA A 123 -17.90 50.73 39.60
C ALA A 123 -19.08 50.86 38.60
N SER A 124 -18.97 50.20 37.44
CA SER A 124 -19.96 50.26 36.37
C SER A 124 -20.60 48.90 36.13
N THR A 125 -21.85 48.91 35.66
CA THR A 125 -22.52 47.71 35.16
C THR A 125 -22.75 47.89 33.68
N VAL A 126 -22.20 46.98 32.89
CA VAL A 126 -22.32 46.96 31.44
C VAL A 126 -23.09 45.72 31.01
N THR A 127 -24.02 45.88 30.08
CA THR A 127 -24.66 44.75 29.40
C THR A 127 -24.29 44.75 27.92
N LEU A 128 -23.67 43.67 27.47
CA LEU A 128 -23.33 43.39 26.07
C LEU A 128 -24.34 42.39 25.51
N SER A 129 -25.12 42.79 24.52
CA SER A 129 -26.11 41.93 23.86
C SER A 129 -25.69 41.65 22.43
N LEU A 130 -25.32 40.40 22.17
CA LEU A 130 -25.09 39.86 20.84
C LEU A 130 -26.42 39.30 20.34
N THR A 131 -26.97 39.90 19.28
CA THR A 131 -28.28 39.56 18.71
C THR A 131 -28.17 39.35 17.20
N ASN A 132 -29.22 38.80 16.58
CA ASN A 132 -29.27 38.50 15.15
C ASN A 132 -28.10 37.60 14.70
N MET A 133 -27.65 36.71 15.58
CA MET A 133 -26.53 35.82 15.30
C MET A 133 -26.91 34.79 14.23
N SER A 134 -26.12 34.74 13.16
CA SER A 134 -26.29 33.78 12.06
C SER A 134 -24.97 33.51 11.36
N ILE A 135 -24.81 32.31 10.81
CA ILE A 135 -23.67 31.96 9.96
C ILE A 135 -24.18 31.76 8.54
N THR A 136 -23.69 32.58 7.62
CA THR A 136 -23.92 32.44 6.20
C THR A 136 -22.80 31.57 5.62
N PRO A 137 -23.11 30.38 5.09
CA PRO A 137 -22.08 29.52 4.48
C PRO A 137 -21.57 30.11 3.16
N PRO A 138 -20.45 29.59 2.61
CA PRO A 138 -20.02 29.92 1.26
C PRO A 138 -21.12 29.62 0.23
N ALA A 139 -21.16 30.39 -0.85
CA ALA A 139 -22.14 30.19 -1.93
C ALA A 139 -22.14 28.73 -2.42
N GLY A 140 -23.34 28.13 -2.53
CA GLY A 140 -23.53 26.73 -2.94
C GLY A 140 -23.45 25.69 -1.81
N SER A 141 -23.11 26.08 -0.58
CA SER A 141 -23.12 25.19 0.58
C SER A 141 -24.49 25.20 1.30
N PRO A 142 -24.90 24.08 1.94
CA PRO A 142 -26.14 24.05 2.72
C PRO A 142 -26.06 25.02 3.91
N ALA A 143 -27.23 25.48 4.38
CA ALA A 143 -27.32 26.39 5.51
C ALA A 143 -26.61 25.81 6.76
N VAL A 144 -25.85 26.65 7.47
CA VAL A 144 -25.25 26.27 8.75
C VAL A 144 -26.34 26.26 9.82
N THR A 145 -26.80 25.07 10.19
CA THR A 145 -27.86 24.91 11.21
C THR A 145 -27.31 24.73 12.61
N GLN A 146 -26.00 24.50 12.76
CA GLN A 146 -25.36 24.27 14.05
C GLN A 146 -24.02 25.00 14.18
N TYR A 147 -23.85 25.74 15.27
CA TYR A 147 -22.60 26.39 15.68
C TYR A 147 -22.59 26.59 17.19
N MET A 148 -21.43 26.90 17.76
CA MET A 148 -21.33 27.30 19.17
C MET A 148 -20.78 28.70 19.29
N ILE A 149 -21.44 29.48 20.14
CA ILE A 149 -20.89 30.71 20.67
C ILE A 149 -20.19 30.38 21.99
N VAL A 150 -18.96 30.87 22.08
CA VAL A 150 -18.13 30.82 23.26
C VAL A 150 -18.14 32.19 23.91
N ALA A 151 -18.26 32.22 25.23
CA ALA A 151 -18.12 33.41 26.05
C ALA A 151 -17.12 33.12 27.16
N ALA A 152 -16.19 34.03 27.40
CA ALA A 152 -15.11 33.83 28.35
C ALA A 152 -14.89 35.03 29.26
N ASP A 153 -14.50 34.75 30.51
CA ASP A 153 -13.84 35.71 31.38
C ASP A 153 -12.49 36.08 30.76
N ALA A 154 -12.38 37.34 30.34
CA ALA A 154 -11.23 37.87 29.62
C ALA A 154 -10.36 38.77 30.49
N GLU A 155 -10.70 38.94 31.77
CA GLU A 155 -10.02 39.86 32.65
C GLU A 155 -9.56 39.28 33.97
N SER A 156 -10.33 38.41 34.63
CA SER A 156 -10.18 37.91 36.00
C SER A 156 -11.24 38.52 36.93
N THR A 157 -12.39 37.86 37.05
CA THR A 157 -13.48 38.26 37.95
C THR A 157 -13.05 38.24 39.43
N ASN A 158 -12.61 39.38 39.95
CA ASN A 158 -12.06 39.55 41.30
C ASN A 158 -13.11 39.99 42.33
N ASN A 159 -12.72 40.15 43.60
CA ASN A 159 -13.63 40.48 44.68
C ASN A 159 -14.37 41.81 44.43
N GLY A 160 -15.71 41.75 44.40
CA GLY A 160 -16.56 42.90 44.08
C GLY A 160 -16.99 42.96 42.61
N GLU A 161 -16.58 41.98 41.80
CA GLU A 161 -16.98 41.85 40.39
C GLU A 161 -17.86 40.62 40.17
N SER A 162 -18.63 40.67 39.08
CA SER A 162 -19.32 39.48 38.56
C SER A 162 -19.43 39.55 37.04
N LEU A 163 -19.42 38.38 36.42
CA LEU A 163 -19.62 38.20 34.99
C LEU A 163 -20.73 37.19 34.77
N SER A 164 -21.78 37.56 34.04
CA SER A 164 -22.91 36.67 33.79
C SER A 164 -23.22 36.56 32.31
N PHE A 165 -23.39 35.35 31.80
CA PHE A 165 -23.81 35.09 30.43
C PHE A 165 -25.19 34.43 30.39
N VAL A 166 -26.08 34.98 29.58
CA VAL A 166 -27.42 34.46 29.31
C VAL A 166 -27.50 34.08 27.84
N THR A 167 -28.11 32.94 27.54
CA THR A 167 -28.28 32.45 26.17
C THR A 167 -29.71 32.00 25.91
N ASN A 168 -30.18 32.17 24.67
CA ASN A 168 -31.39 31.50 24.18
C ASN A 168 -31.08 30.21 23.39
N GLY A 169 -29.82 29.81 23.35
CA GLY A 169 -29.38 28.54 22.77
C GLY A 169 -29.53 27.37 23.75
N SER A 170 -28.68 26.37 23.58
CA SER A 170 -28.57 25.28 24.55
C SER A 170 -28.00 25.75 25.91
N ASN A 171 -28.13 24.90 26.92
CA ASN A 171 -27.50 25.13 28.23
C ASN A 171 -25.99 25.38 28.07
N TRP A 172 -25.47 26.33 28.85
CA TRP A 172 -24.04 26.60 28.96
C TRP A 172 -23.30 25.37 29.46
N VAL A 173 -22.20 25.05 28.79
CA VAL A 173 -21.22 24.05 29.24
C VAL A 173 -19.88 24.73 29.48
N THR A 174 -19.17 24.33 30.52
CA THR A 174 -17.78 24.77 30.73
C THR A 174 -16.89 24.05 29.73
N LEU A 175 -16.23 24.82 28.88
CA LEU A 175 -15.30 24.34 27.85
C LEU A 175 -13.86 24.33 28.34
N ASP A 176 -13.50 25.28 29.21
CA ASP A 176 -12.19 25.36 29.83
C ASP A 176 -12.27 26.08 31.20
N THR A 177 -11.33 25.73 32.06
CA THR A 177 -11.08 26.37 33.36
C THR A 177 -9.64 26.89 33.32
N VAL A 178 -9.48 28.14 32.91
CA VAL A 178 -8.18 28.75 32.61
C VAL A 178 -7.46 29.08 33.91
N PRO A 179 -6.26 28.51 34.17
CA PRO A 179 -5.58 28.70 35.44
C PRO A 179 -5.20 30.17 35.71
N PRO A 180 -5.22 30.62 36.99
CA PRO A 180 -4.68 31.91 37.36
C PRO A 180 -3.19 31.99 37.03
N ILE A 181 -2.68 33.20 36.81
CA ILE A 181 -1.24 33.43 36.60
C ILE A 181 -0.43 33.02 37.83
N THR A 182 -0.99 33.22 39.03
CA THR A 182 -0.39 32.82 40.31
C THR A 182 -1.47 32.31 41.28
N GLY A 183 -1.11 31.34 42.12
CA GLY A 183 -2.05 30.74 43.07
C GLY A 183 -2.96 29.69 42.43
N ASN A 184 -4.14 29.48 43.02
CA ASN A 184 -5.09 28.43 42.62
C ASN A 184 -6.56 28.85 42.81
N ALA A 185 -6.82 30.14 43.00
CA ALA A 185 -8.16 30.67 43.22
C ALA A 185 -8.92 30.83 41.89
N TYR A 186 -10.23 30.62 41.93
CA TYR A 186 -11.15 30.82 40.80
C TYR A 186 -12.40 31.54 41.28
N PRO A 187 -13.07 32.33 40.40
CA PRO A 187 -14.40 32.82 40.66
C PRO A 187 -15.36 31.67 40.99
N THR A 188 -16.37 31.93 41.79
CA THR A 188 -17.43 30.94 42.04
C THR A 188 -18.40 30.94 40.87
N VAL A 189 -18.73 29.75 40.35
CA VAL A 189 -19.61 29.60 39.18
C VAL A 189 -20.97 29.03 39.63
N ASN A 190 -22.04 29.71 39.24
CA ASN A 190 -23.41 29.20 39.32
C ASN A 190 -23.98 29.06 37.90
N ASN A 191 -24.37 27.85 37.50
CA ASN A 191 -24.92 27.55 36.18
C ASN A 191 -26.33 26.96 36.32
N THR A 192 -27.34 27.70 35.87
CA THR A 192 -28.76 27.30 35.90
C THR A 192 -29.24 26.74 34.55
N GLY A 193 -28.32 26.44 33.64
CA GLY A 193 -28.60 26.00 32.27
C GLY A 193 -28.39 27.14 31.29
N THR A 194 -29.40 27.97 31.06
CA THR A 194 -29.33 29.09 30.10
C THR A 194 -28.65 30.35 30.66
N THR A 195 -28.33 30.35 31.95
CA THR A 195 -27.58 31.43 32.61
C THR A 195 -26.41 30.83 33.37
N VAL A 196 -25.23 31.40 33.16
CA VAL A 196 -24.04 31.11 33.96
C VAL A 196 -23.51 32.42 34.54
N THR A 197 -23.18 32.42 35.83
CA THR A 197 -22.68 33.59 36.54
C THR A 197 -21.41 33.23 37.30
N GLU A 198 -20.37 34.02 37.07
CA GLU A 198 -19.13 34.07 37.83
C GLU A 198 -19.26 35.16 38.89
N THR A 199 -19.02 34.82 40.16
CA THR A 199 -18.92 35.79 41.25
C THR A 199 -17.50 35.80 41.75
N GLY A 200 -16.89 36.98 41.73
CA GLY A 200 -15.46 37.11 41.95
C GLY A 200 -15.02 36.92 43.39
N VAL A 201 -13.76 36.53 43.54
CA VAL A 201 -13.12 36.27 44.84
C VAL A 201 -11.80 37.05 44.95
N ALA A 202 -11.26 37.15 46.16
CA ALA A 202 -10.02 37.88 46.40
C ALA A 202 -8.78 37.18 45.83
N GLY A 203 -7.79 37.97 45.40
CA GLY A 203 -6.51 37.50 44.86
C GLY A 203 -6.47 37.45 43.33
N THR A 204 -5.38 36.97 42.73
CA THR A 204 -5.31 36.70 41.28
C THR A 204 -6.08 35.41 40.99
N VAL A 205 -7.10 35.46 40.15
CA VAL A 205 -8.00 34.35 39.91
C VAL A 205 -7.93 33.85 38.47
N GLY A 206 -8.24 32.56 38.28
CA GLY A 206 -8.42 31.97 36.96
C GLY A 206 -9.68 32.52 36.28
N GLY A 207 -9.95 32.05 35.07
CA GLY A 207 -11.14 32.41 34.30
C GLY A 207 -11.87 31.19 33.77
N PHE A 208 -13.13 31.35 33.41
CA PHE A 208 -13.91 30.29 32.77
C PHE A 208 -14.21 30.62 31.31
N ILE A 209 -14.28 29.55 30.51
CA ILE A 209 -14.72 29.62 29.12
C ILE A 209 -15.97 28.76 29.00
N PHE A 210 -17.09 29.37 28.61
CA PHE A 210 -18.37 28.70 28.45
C PHE A 210 -18.80 28.62 27.00
N GLY A 211 -19.60 27.60 26.68
CA GLY A 211 -20.11 27.36 25.35
C GLY A 211 -21.62 27.13 25.32
N THR A 212 -22.31 27.72 24.34
CA THR A 212 -23.74 27.50 24.08
C THR A 212 -24.01 27.23 22.60
N LYS A 213 -24.86 26.24 22.31
CA LYS A 213 -25.15 25.81 20.93
C LYS A 213 -26.29 26.61 20.33
N THR A 214 -26.10 27.02 19.08
CA THR A 214 -27.09 27.66 18.19
C THR A 214 -27.89 28.82 18.81
N PRO A 215 -27.29 29.72 19.60
CA PRO A 215 -28.04 30.87 20.08
C PRO A 215 -28.30 31.83 18.93
N THR A 216 -29.43 32.53 18.94
CA THR A 216 -29.58 33.76 18.14
C THR A 216 -29.31 35.01 18.98
N THR A 217 -29.29 34.84 20.31
CA THR A 217 -28.99 35.88 21.31
C THR A 217 -28.10 35.35 22.43
N VAL A 218 -27.05 36.11 22.76
CA VAL A 218 -26.23 35.95 23.97
C VAL A 218 -26.10 37.32 24.64
N THR A 219 -26.32 37.38 25.95
CA THR A 219 -26.17 38.60 26.74
C THR A 219 -25.13 38.39 27.82
N GLY A 220 -24.09 39.21 27.84
CA GLY A 220 -23.10 39.30 28.91
C GLY A 220 -23.38 40.50 29.82
N THR A 221 -23.45 40.29 31.13
CA THR A 221 -23.53 41.36 32.13
C THR A 221 -22.22 41.39 32.91
N LEU A 222 -21.51 42.51 32.82
CA LEU A 222 -20.25 42.77 33.48
C LEU A 222 -20.53 43.75 34.63
N VAL A 223 -20.31 43.30 35.87
CA VAL A 223 -20.34 44.17 37.06
C VAL A 223 -18.90 44.40 37.47
N ALA A 224 -18.42 45.62 37.27
CA ALA A 224 -17.05 46.01 37.50
C ALA A 224 -16.91 46.69 38.87
N GLY A 225 -16.29 46.01 39.84
CA GLY A 225 -15.85 46.60 41.11
C GLY A 225 -14.62 47.49 40.88
N GLY A 226 -13.61 46.93 40.20
CA GLY A 226 -12.59 47.64 39.44
C GLY A 226 -13.02 47.75 37.98
N LEU A 227 -12.32 47.07 37.09
CA LEU A 227 -12.73 46.89 35.70
C LEU A 227 -13.16 45.42 35.48
N GLN A 228 -13.79 45.10 34.36
CA GLN A 228 -14.21 43.75 34.02
C GLN A 228 -14.20 43.57 32.50
N GLY A 229 -13.91 42.37 32.01
CA GLY A 229 -13.78 42.10 30.58
C GLY A 229 -14.43 40.79 30.16
N ALA A 230 -15.07 40.82 29.00
CA ALA A 230 -15.60 39.62 28.35
C ALA A 230 -15.05 39.51 26.93
N MET A 231 -14.90 38.28 26.45
CA MET A 231 -14.59 38.01 25.05
C MET A 231 -15.46 36.89 24.51
N PHE A 232 -15.63 36.90 23.19
CA PHE A 232 -16.51 35.97 22.49
C PHE A 232 -15.77 35.27 21.35
N ALA A 233 -16.13 34.03 21.09
CA ALA A 233 -15.63 33.26 19.97
C ALA A 233 -16.76 32.49 19.28
N VAL A 234 -16.53 32.16 18.01
CA VAL A 234 -17.22 31.06 17.34
C VAL A 234 -16.30 29.85 17.42
N ARG A 235 -16.77 28.72 17.98
CA ARG A 235 -15.97 27.48 18.02
C ARG A 235 -16.41 26.47 16.96
N PHE A 236 -15.41 25.91 16.28
CA PHE A 236 -15.54 25.01 15.13
C PHE A 236 -15.35 23.53 15.46
N ALA A 237 -15.58 22.69 14.46
CA ALA A 237 -15.04 21.34 14.40
C ALA A 237 -13.75 21.34 13.56
N SER A 238 -12.83 20.42 13.86
CA SER A 238 -11.60 20.25 13.10
C SER A 238 -11.45 18.82 12.58
N LEU A 239 -10.90 18.73 11.37
CA LEU A 239 -10.47 17.47 10.77
C LEU A 239 -9.04 17.62 10.25
N ARG A 240 -8.15 16.76 10.74
CA ARG A 240 -6.78 16.62 10.25
C ARG A 240 -6.72 15.35 9.41
N LEU A 241 -6.38 15.47 8.13
CA LEU A 241 -6.15 14.32 7.26
C LEU A 241 -4.65 14.15 7.02
N ASN A 242 -4.13 12.96 7.29
CA ASN A 242 -2.73 12.60 7.14
C ASN A 242 -2.56 11.39 6.20
N LYS A 243 -1.31 11.04 5.92
CA LYS A 243 -0.91 9.92 5.08
C LYS A 243 0.11 9.03 5.78
N THR A 244 0.01 7.74 5.58
CA THR A 244 1.08 6.78 5.85
C THR A 244 1.25 5.87 4.65
N ILE A 245 2.50 5.48 4.40
CA ILE A 245 2.86 4.52 3.36
C ILE A 245 3.50 3.33 4.06
N VAL A 246 2.99 2.14 3.78
CA VAL A 246 3.42 0.89 4.40
C VAL A 246 4.26 0.11 3.40
N SER A 247 5.30 -0.57 3.90
CA SER A 247 6.37 -1.26 3.17
C SER A 247 7.26 -0.39 2.28
N GLY A 248 6.69 0.55 1.55
CA GLY A 248 7.41 1.46 0.66
C GLY A 248 6.55 1.94 -0.50
N ARG A 249 7.21 2.63 -1.43
CA ARG A 249 6.61 3.06 -2.69
C ARG A 249 6.90 2.02 -3.78
N ILE A 250 5.97 1.85 -4.72
CA ILE A 250 6.18 1.05 -5.92
C ILE A 250 7.28 1.68 -6.78
N ALA A 251 7.22 2.99 -7.01
CA ALA A 251 8.30 3.77 -7.62
C ALA A 251 8.74 4.88 -6.67
N ALA A 252 10.03 5.20 -6.64
CA ALA A 252 10.57 6.25 -5.75
C ALA A 252 9.91 7.63 -5.97
N ALA A 253 9.47 7.90 -7.20
CA ALA A 253 8.79 9.15 -7.58
C ALA A 253 7.29 9.18 -7.22
N ASP A 254 6.70 8.07 -6.78
CA ASP A 254 5.28 8.05 -6.43
C ASP A 254 5.02 8.97 -5.23
N GLN A 255 4.08 9.89 -5.36
CA GLN A 255 3.65 10.80 -4.30
C GLN A 255 2.12 10.81 -4.23
N PHE A 256 1.55 11.14 -3.07
CA PHE A 256 0.11 11.09 -2.84
C PHE A 256 -0.38 12.47 -2.40
N THR A 257 -1.42 12.96 -3.07
CA THR A 257 -2.17 14.13 -2.64
C THR A 257 -3.42 13.65 -1.92
N TYR A 258 -3.69 14.22 -0.74
CA TYR A 258 -4.88 13.92 0.06
C TYR A 258 -5.56 15.22 0.45
N SER A 259 -6.89 15.20 0.39
CA SER A 259 -7.70 16.39 0.51
C SER A 259 -8.97 16.18 1.30
N VAL A 260 -9.41 17.26 1.94
CA VAL A 260 -10.72 17.44 2.56
C VAL A 260 -11.51 18.40 1.68
N SER A 261 -12.65 17.97 1.19
CA SER A 261 -13.52 18.81 0.35
C SER A 261 -14.97 18.76 0.80
N SER A 262 -15.74 19.76 0.39
CA SER A 262 -17.20 19.76 0.51
C SER A 262 -17.76 18.65 -0.36
N THR A 263 -18.57 17.75 0.21
CA THR A 263 -19.29 16.75 -0.59
C THR A 263 -20.26 17.42 -1.55
N THR A 264 -20.85 18.55 -1.16
CA THR A 264 -21.90 19.23 -1.92
C THR A 264 -21.35 20.04 -3.10
N THR A 265 -20.27 20.79 -2.89
CA THR A 265 -19.74 21.72 -3.90
C THR A 265 -18.45 21.25 -4.57
N GLY A 266 -17.76 20.26 -3.98
CA GLY A 266 -16.43 19.84 -4.41
C GLY A 266 -15.29 20.81 -4.02
N THR A 267 -15.60 21.93 -3.36
CA THR A 267 -14.60 22.89 -2.90
C THR A 267 -13.60 22.23 -1.96
N VAL A 268 -12.30 22.34 -2.26
CA VAL A 268 -11.23 21.79 -1.44
C VAL A 268 -10.91 22.76 -0.31
N PHE A 269 -11.07 22.32 0.94
CA PHE A 269 -10.79 23.11 2.14
C PHE A 269 -9.35 22.96 2.61
N ALA A 270 -8.83 21.73 2.52
CA ALA A 270 -7.46 21.42 2.88
C ALA A 270 -6.90 20.38 1.92
N THR A 271 -5.65 20.57 1.52
CA THR A 271 -4.92 19.61 0.69
C THR A 271 -3.45 19.62 1.07
N LYS A 272 -2.84 18.45 1.02
CA LYS A 272 -1.40 18.26 1.16
C LYS A 272 -0.95 17.15 0.22
N THR A 273 0.34 17.18 -0.09
CA THR A 273 0.99 16.19 -0.94
C THR A 273 2.20 15.65 -0.19
N THR A 274 2.37 14.33 -0.20
CA THR A 274 3.60 13.72 0.34
C THR A 274 4.80 14.14 -0.49
N SER A 275 5.93 14.39 0.15
CA SER A 275 7.21 14.65 -0.54
C SER A 275 8.34 13.80 0.05
N GLY A 276 9.35 13.53 -0.76
CA GLY A 276 10.57 12.83 -0.35
C GLY A 276 10.40 11.32 -0.11
N ALA A 277 11.48 10.73 0.43
CA ALA A 277 11.61 9.29 0.63
C ALA A 277 10.96 8.76 1.93
N GLY A 278 10.56 9.67 2.84
CA GLY A 278 9.87 9.29 4.07
C GLY A 278 8.57 8.54 3.79
N LEU A 279 8.16 7.70 4.75
CA LEU A 279 6.94 6.87 4.68
C LEU A 279 5.85 7.31 5.68
N THR A 280 6.20 8.12 6.67
CA THR A 280 5.34 8.63 7.75
C THR A 280 5.72 10.07 8.10
N GLY A 281 4.93 10.73 8.95
CA GLY A 281 5.25 12.08 9.45
C GLY A 281 5.06 13.19 8.41
N PHE A 282 4.21 12.95 7.41
CA PHE A 282 3.81 14.00 6.49
C PHE A 282 2.97 15.06 7.20
N THR A 283 2.89 16.25 6.61
CA THR A 283 2.13 17.37 7.20
C THR A 283 0.64 17.16 7.08
N ASP A 284 -0.14 17.48 8.13
CA ASP A 284 -1.59 17.35 8.07
C ASP A 284 -2.22 18.31 7.06
N ALA A 285 -3.21 17.82 6.31
CA ALA A 285 -4.21 18.65 5.67
C ALA A 285 -5.27 18.99 6.73
N VAL A 286 -5.22 20.21 7.27
CA VAL A 286 -6.09 20.66 8.36
C VAL A 286 -7.25 21.47 7.81
N ALA A 287 -8.48 21.00 8.03
CA ALA A 287 -9.71 21.73 7.75
C ALA A 287 -10.38 22.12 9.08
N ILE A 288 -10.71 23.41 9.23
CA ILE A 288 -11.42 23.98 10.40
C ILE A 288 -12.70 24.62 9.89
N MET A 289 -13.85 24.06 10.26
CA MET A 289 -15.12 24.40 9.62
C MET A 289 -16.31 24.41 10.57
N ALA A 290 -17.38 25.08 10.16
CA ALA A 290 -18.67 25.03 10.82
C ALA A 290 -19.20 23.58 10.87
N SER A 291 -19.73 23.18 12.03
CA SER A 291 -20.37 21.86 12.19
C SER A 291 -21.56 21.73 11.25
N GLY A 292 -21.79 20.52 10.73
CA GLY A 292 -22.92 20.25 9.83
C GLY A 292 -22.60 20.27 8.33
N LEU A 293 -21.43 20.74 7.89
CA LEU A 293 -21.03 20.67 6.48
C LEU A 293 -20.59 19.24 6.09
N PRO A 294 -21.22 18.56 5.12
CA PRO A 294 -20.81 17.23 4.69
C PRO A 294 -19.46 17.23 3.95
N LEU A 295 -18.57 16.32 4.34
CA LEU A 295 -17.20 16.24 3.89
C LEU A 295 -16.93 14.99 3.07
N THR A 296 -16.07 15.15 2.07
CA THR A 296 -15.43 14.05 1.36
C THR A 296 -13.93 14.08 1.67
N LEU A 297 -13.40 12.96 2.12
CA LEU A 297 -11.96 12.75 2.29
C LEU A 297 -11.48 11.95 1.10
N SER A 298 -10.50 12.42 0.36
CA SER A 298 -10.01 11.73 -0.83
C SER A 298 -8.49 11.72 -0.91
N GLU A 299 -7.98 10.80 -1.71
CA GLU A 299 -6.59 10.79 -2.12
C GLU A 299 -6.43 10.45 -3.60
N ALA A 300 -5.32 10.90 -4.18
CA ALA A 300 -4.92 10.66 -5.56
C ALA A 300 -3.40 10.55 -5.64
N MET A 301 -2.90 9.95 -6.74
CA MET A 301 -1.49 10.12 -7.08
C MET A 301 -1.21 11.60 -7.37
N ALA A 302 -0.12 12.13 -6.85
CA ALA A 302 0.34 13.47 -7.18
C ALA A 302 1.03 13.48 -8.56
N ALA A 303 1.10 14.67 -9.17
CA ALA A 303 1.80 14.85 -10.44
C ALA A 303 3.27 14.38 -10.35
N GLY A 304 3.76 13.74 -11.42
CA GLY A 304 5.11 13.15 -11.47
C GLY A 304 5.20 11.72 -10.92
N SER A 305 4.15 11.20 -10.28
CA SER A 305 4.07 9.78 -9.92
C SER A 305 3.99 8.89 -11.16
N VAL A 306 4.55 7.69 -11.06
CA VAL A 306 4.62 6.74 -12.19
C VAL A 306 3.56 5.66 -12.07
N SER A 307 3.25 5.23 -10.84
CA SER A 307 2.28 4.17 -10.58
C SER A 307 0.85 4.70 -10.54
N ALA A 308 -0.12 3.81 -10.78
CA ALA A 308 -1.53 4.09 -10.51
C ALA A 308 -1.88 3.88 -9.03
N LEU A 309 -2.79 4.69 -8.48
CA LEU A 309 -3.26 4.55 -7.09
C LEU A 309 -3.92 3.18 -6.85
N ALA A 310 -4.59 2.61 -7.84
CA ALA A 310 -5.19 1.28 -7.77
C ALA A 310 -4.17 0.15 -7.50
N ASN A 311 -2.87 0.40 -7.71
CA ASN A 311 -1.80 -0.54 -7.34
C ASN A 311 -1.43 -0.47 -5.86
N TYR A 312 -2.07 0.41 -5.09
CA TYR A 312 -1.98 0.48 -3.64
C TYR A 312 -3.32 0.08 -3.02
N SER A 313 -3.27 -0.77 -2.00
CA SER A 313 -4.39 -0.95 -1.09
C SER A 313 -4.45 0.24 -0.15
N SER A 314 -5.37 1.18 -0.42
CA SER A 314 -5.65 2.30 0.48
C SER A 314 -6.64 1.90 1.58
N ARG A 315 -6.38 2.37 2.80
CA ARG A 315 -7.23 2.21 3.98
C ARG A 315 -7.36 3.54 4.72
N LEU A 316 -8.59 3.92 5.06
CA LEU A 316 -8.88 5.11 5.86
C LEU A 316 -9.27 4.71 7.29
N THR A 317 -8.61 5.32 8.27
CA THR A 317 -8.97 5.22 9.68
C THR A 317 -9.02 6.61 10.29
N CYS A 318 -10.06 6.91 11.06
CA CYS A 318 -10.19 8.16 11.80
C CYS A 318 -10.39 7.91 13.29
N THR A 319 -9.90 8.83 14.10
CA THR A 319 -10.12 8.92 15.55
C THR A 319 -10.63 10.32 15.88
N ASN A 320 -11.30 10.47 17.02
CA ASN A 320 -11.75 11.76 17.51
C ASN A 320 -11.27 11.94 18.94
N ALA A 321 -10.57 13.04 19.23
CA ALA A 321 -10.12 13.34 20.59
C ALA A 321 -11.28 13.76 21.50
N THR A 322 -12.43 14.11 20.93
CA THR A 322 -13.62 14.53 21.67
C THR A 322 -14.43 13.31 22.12
N ALA A 323 -14.29 12.96 23.40
CA ALA A 323 -15.01 11.85 24.01
C ALA A 323 -16.53 12.03 23.92
N GLY A 324 -17.25 10.95 23.60
CA GLY A 324 -18.72 10.96 23.51
C GLY A 324 -19.29 11.69 22.29
N SER A 325 -18.46 12.09 21.32
CA SER A 325 -18.94 12.64 20.05
C SER A 325 -19.82 11.61 19.31
N PRO A 326 -20.97 12.02 18.74
CA PRO A 326 -21.82 11.14 17.95
C PRO A 326 -21.29 10.90 16.52
N THR A 327 -20.21 11.56 16.12
CA THR A 327 -19.67 11.49 14.75
C THR A 327 -19.18 10.08 14.42
N PRO A 328 -19.75 9.40 13.41
CA PRO A 328 -19.28 8.09 12.99
C PRO A 328 -17.89 8.17 12.37
N LEU A 329 -16.97 7.32 12.81
CA LEU A 329 -15.57 7.33 12.33
C LEU A 329 -15.29 6.08 11.50
N PRO A 330 -14.72 6.20 10.28
CA PRO A 330 -14.26 5.03 9.54
C PRO A 330 -13.09 4.37 10.27
N ALA A 331 -13.09 3.05 10.34
CA ALA A 331 -11.99 2.25 10.85
C ALA A 331 -11.57 1.22 9.81
N ASN A 332 -10.33 1.35 9.30
CA ASN A 332 -9.74 0.45 8.31
C ASN A 332 -10.60 0.23 7.05
N VAL A 333 -11.24 1.30 6.57
CA VAL A 333 -12.14 1.23 5.41
C VAL A 333 -11.34 1.24 4.11
N ALA A 334 -11.59 0.26 3.23
CA ALA A 334 -10.99 0.18 1.90
C ALA A 334 -11.57 1.26 0.97
N THR A 335 -10.86 2.36 0.78
CA THR A 335 -11.35 3.47 -0.04
C THR A 335 -10.23 4.42 -0.45
N THR A 336 -10.42 5.13 -1.57
CA THR A 336 -9.62 6.30 -1.99
C THR A 336 -10.44 7.60 -1.96
N SER A 337 -11.75 7.50 -1.70
CA SER A 337 -12.68 8.62 -1.57
C SER A 337 -13.82 8.20 -0.64
N TYR A 338 -13.93 8.87 0.50
CA TYR A 338 -14.88 8.55 1.56
C TYR A 338 -15.80 9.73 1.82
N ALA A 339 -17.11 9.52 1.69
CA ALA A 339 -18.11 10.47 2.15
C ALA A 339 -18.17 10.40 3.68
N PHE A 340 -17.42 11.28 4.34
CA PHE A 340 -17.29 11.33 5.79
C PHE A 340 -18.58 11.83 6.47
N GLY A 341 -19.39 12.61 5.76
CA GLY A 341 -20.56 13.26 6.34
C GLY A 341 -20.14 14.52 7.10
N SER A 342 -20.96 14.96 8.05
CA SER A 342 -20.71 16.19 8.80
C SER A 342 -20.02 15.94 10.14
N LEU A 343 -19.24 16.93 10.57
CA LEU A 343 -18.67 16.95 11.92
C LEU A 343 -19.70 17.47 12.93
N ALA A 344 -19.64 16.93 14.14
CA ALA A 344 -20.31 17.47 15.30
C ALA A 344 -19.48 18.62 15.92
N TYR A 345 -20.15 19.48 16.66
CA TYR A 345 -19.48 20.57 17.36
C TYR A 345 -18.35 20.07 18.28
N GLY A 346 -17.21 20.76 18.25
CA GLY A 346 -16.08 20.47 19.12
C GLY A 346 -15.31 19.21 18.74
N ASP A 347 -15.67 18.55 17.62
CA ASP A 347 -14.89 17.44 17.07
C ASP A 347 -13.45 17.85 16.79
N ALA A 348 -12.54 16.98 17.19
CA ALA A 348 -11.12 17.04 16.89
C ALA A 348 -10.71 15.73 16.23
N VAL A 349 -11.12 15.57 14.97
CA VAL A 349 -10.95 14.33 14.21
C VAL A 349 -9.57 14.29 13.56
N THR A 350 -8.87 13.17 13.73
CA THR A 350 -7.66 12.85 12.97
C THR A 350 -7.93 11.64 12.11
N CYS A 351 -7.75 11.78 10.80
CA CYS A 351 -7.90 10.73 9.80
C CYS A 351 -6.55 10.43 9.15
N ILE A 352 -6.28 9.16 8.86
CA ILE A 352 -5.06 8.73 8.18
C ILE A 352 -5.43 7.81 7.04
N TYR A 353 -5.00 8.17 5.83
CA TYR A 353 -4.94 7.24 4.70
C TYR A 353 -3.64 6.43 4.75
N SER A 354 -3.74 5.11 4.85
CA SER A 354 -2.61 4.17 4.79
C SER A 354 -2.57 3.47 3.44
N ASN A 355 -1.50 3.68 2.67
CA ASN A 355 -1.29 2.99 1.40
C ASN A 355 -0.24 1.90 1.54
N THR A 356 -0.64 0.68 1.21
CA THR A 356 0.29 -0.45 1.08
C THR A 356 0.31 -0.91 -0.38
N PRO A 357 1.47 -1.02 -1.06
CA PRO A 357 1.53 -1.62 -2.39
C PRO A 357 0.86 -2.99 -2.45
N PHE A 358 0.13 -3.28 -3.52
CA PHE A 358 -0.21 -4.66 -3.83
C PHE A 358 1.06 -5.44 -4.21
N PRO A 359 1.12 -6.75 -3.87
CA PRO A 359 2.34 -7.50 -4.00
C PRO A 359 2.84 -7.63 -5.43
N ARG A 360 4.16 -7.72 -5.58
CA ARG A 360 4.81 -7.97 -6.87
C ARG A 360 5.73 -9.18 -6.80
N LEU A 361 5.73 -9.97 -7.87
CA LEU A 361 6.64 -11.08 -8.07
C LEU A 361 7.50 -10.84 -9.30
N THR A 362 8.81 -11.01 -9.16
CA THR A 362 9.75 -11.07 -10.27
C THR A 362 10.42 -12.43 -10.27
N LEU A 363 10.35 -13.17 -11.38
CA LEU A 363 11.08 -14.42 -11.56
C LEU A 363 12.10 -14.26 -12.67
N THR A 364 13.37 -14.55 -12.36
CA THR A 364 14.49 -14.38 -13.29
C THR A 364 15.23 -15.70 -13.45
N LYS A 365 15.68 -15.98 -14.68
CA LYS A 365 16.58 -17.10 -14.97
C LYS A 365 18.03 -16.62 -14.91
N ALA A 366 18.88 -17.42 -14.28
CA ALA A 366 20.33 -17.27 -14.32
C ALA A 366 21.01 -18.58 -14.71
N LEU A 367 22.28 -18.50 -15.07
CA LEU A 367 23.14 -19.65 -15.34
C LEU A 367 24.34 -19.63 -14.40
N GLY A 368 24.63 -20.77 -13.78
CA GLY A 368 25.83 -20.98 -12.95
C GLY A 368 27.07 -21.38 -13.77
N GLY A 369 26.96 -21.43 -15.10
CA GLY A 369 28.01 -21.81 -16.04
C GLY A 369 27.54 -21.66 -17.48
N THR A 370 28.32 -22.15 -18.43
CA THR A 370 27.92 -22.14 -19.84
C THR A 370 26.79 -23.11 -20.11
N ARG A 371 25.91 -22.78 -21.05
CA ARG A 371 24.96 -23.75 -21.61
C ARG A 371 25.70 -25.01 -22.10
N VAL A 372 25.13 -26.18 -21.84
CA VAL A 372 25.59 -27.50 -22.30
C VAL A 372 25.58 -27.54 -23.82
N PHE A 373 24.47 -27.15 -24.45
CA PHE A 373 24.42 -26.89 -25.88
C PHE A 373 24.17 -25.41 -26.15
N ALA A 374 24.81 -24.86 -27.18
CA ALA A 374 24.76 -23.42 -27.47
C ALA A 374 23.33 -22.89 -27.70
N ALA A 375 22.43 -23.76 -28.17
CA ALA A 375 21.01 -23.45 -28.42
C ALA A 375 20.10 -23.72 -27.20
N ASP A 376 20.65 -24.18 -26.06
CA ASP A 376 19.81 -24.49 -24.91
C ASP A 376 19.12 -23.24 -24.39
N GLN A 377 17.81 -23.26 -24.19
CA GLN A 377 17.05 -22.17 -23.61
C GLN A 377 16.11 -22.68 -22.51
N PHE A 378 15.76 -21.77 -21.61
CA PHE A 378 14.93 -22.03 -20.44
C PHE A 378 13.79 -21.01 -20.37
N THR A 379 12.60 -21.47 -20.04
CA THR A 379 11.43 -20.64 -19.77
C THR A 379 11.12 -20.66 -18.28
N VAL A 380 11.08 -19.50 -17.63
CA VAL A 380 10.57 -19.36 -16.26
C VAL A 380 9.10 -18.94 -16.29
N THR A 381 8.32 -19.40 -15.33
CA THR A 381 6.88 -19.16 -15.25
C THR A 381 6.43 -18.86 -13.82
N ILE A 382 5.51 -17.91 -13.69
CA ILE A 382 4.74 -17.63 -12.47
C ILE A 382 3.32 -18.13 -12.75
N LYS A 383 2.85 -19.12 -11.99
CA LYS A 383 1.54 -19.74 -12.20
C LYS A 383 0.62 -19.53 -11.00
N ASN A 384 -0.65 -19.25 -11.24
CA ASN A 384 -1.72 -19.37 -10.26
C ASN A 384 -2.53 -20.64 -10.58
N GLY A 385 -2.29 -21.72 -9.83
CA GLY A 385 -2.78 -23.04 -10.19
C GLY A 385 -2.27 -23.46 -11.58
N ALA A 386 -3.18 -23.80 -12.49
CA ALA A 386 -2.84 -24.17 -13.86
C ALA A 386 -2.61 -22.96 -14.80
N THR A 387 -2.94 -21.74 -14.38
CA THR A 387 -2.89 -20.55 -15.24
C THR A 387 -1.52 -19.88 -15.14
N THR A 388 -0.85 -19.68 -16.28
CA THR A 388 0.39 -18.89 -16.34
C THR A 388 0.07 -17.40 -16.25
N THR A 389 0.43 -16.77 -15.12
CA THR A 389 0.28 -15.33 -14.90
C THR A 389 1.35 -14.55 -15.66
N ALA A 390 2.57 -15.06 -15.70
CA ALA A 390 3.67 -14.48 -16.45
C ALA A 390 4.70 -15.55 -16.82
N SER A 391 5.43 -15.32 -17.91
CA SER A 391 6.52 -16.19 -18.34
C SER A 391 7.59 -15.41 -19.07
N ALA A 392 8.83 -15.89 -19.02
CA ALA A 392 9.91 -15.37 -19.83
C ALA A 392 10.84 -16.50 -20.28
N THR A 393 11.15 -16.53 -21.57
CA THR A 393 12.13 -17.45 -22.14
C THR A 393 13.44 -16.73 -22.30
N THR A 394 14.53 -17.37 -21.89
CA THR A 394 15.88 -16.86 -22.09
C THR A 394 16.26 -16.82 -23.57
N THR A 395 17.22 -15.97 -23.91
CA THR A 395 17.97 -15.93 -25.18
C THR A 395 19.45 -15.70 -24.88
N GLY A 396 20.33 -15.95 -25.85
CA GLY A 396 21.78 -15.74 -25.74
C GLY A 396 22.57 -17.04 -25.74
N ALA A 397 23.90 -16.93 -25.88
CA ALA A 397 24.83 -18.06 -25.98
C ALA A 397 25.84 -18.12 -24.83
N GLY A 398 26.51 -19.25 -24.66
CA GLY A 398 27.49 -19.44 -23.58
C GLY A 398 26.84 -19.31 -22.21
N SER A 399 27.35 -18.42 -21.35
CA SER A 399 26.75 -18.11 -20.04
C SER A 399 25.82 -16.89 -20.07
N ALA A 400 25.65 -16.25 -21.23
CA ALA A 400 24.86 -15.03 -21.34
C ALA A 400 23.35 -15.31 -21.33
N VAL A 401 22.64 -14.49 -20.56
CA VAL A 401 21.18 -14.50 -20.45
C VAL A 401 20.67 -13.09 -20.76
N SER A 402 20.22 -12.88 -22.00
CA SER A 402 19.79 -11.54 -22.47
C SER A 402 18.31 -11.25 -22.20
N THR A 403 17.51 -12.29 -22.02
CA THR A 403 16.08 -12.26 -21.64
C THR A 403 15.85 -13.35 -20.58
N GLY A 404 14.63 -13.54 -20.08
CA GLY A 404 14.34 -14.55 -19.05
C GLY A 404 14.07 -13.97 -17.67
N THR A 405 13.60 -12.72 -17.61
CA THR A 405 12.94 -12.17 -16.44
C THR A 405 11.49 -11.87 -16.79
N THR A 406 10.56 -12.16 -15.88
CA THR A 406 9.14 -11.81 -16.04
C THR A 406 8.88 -10.32 -15.87
N GLY A 407 9.88 -9.56 -15.40
CA GLY A 407 9.65 -8.24 -14.81
C GLY A 407 8.81 -8.33 -13.52
N ALA A 408 8.50 -7.18 -12.94
CA ALA A 408 7.73 -7.08 -11.70
C ALA A 408 6.22 -7.21 -11.97
N VAL A 409 5.70 -8.43 -11.82
CA VAL A 409 4.32 -8.79 -12.08
C VAL A 409 3.47 -8.44 -10.86
N LEU A 410 2.41 -7.66 -11.05
CA LEU A 410 1.41 -7.40 -10.01
C LEU A 410 0.61 -8.68 -9.74
N VAL A 411 0.50 -9.08 -8.48
CA VAL A 411 -0.22 -10.29 -8.08
C VAL A 411 -1.24 -10.01 -6.98
N THR A 412 -2.18 -10.94 -6.81
CA THR A 412 -3.23 -10.83 -5.79
C THR A 412 -2.66 -11.24 -4.42
N PRO A 413 -2.84 -10.42 -3.36
CA PRO A 413 -2.38 -10.78 -2.02
C PRO A 413 -3.13 -12.01 -1.50
N ALA A 414 -2.50 -12.74 -0.58
CA ALA A 414 -3.02 -13.99 0.01
C ALA A 414 -3.38 -15.08 -1.01
N THR A 415 -2.84 -15.00 -2.23
CA THR A 415 -3.02 -16.00 -3.29
C THR A 415 -1.71 -16.73 -3.54
N ALA A 416 -1.75 -18.06 -3.66
CA ALA A 416 -0.57 -18.86 -3.89
C ALA A 416 -0.14 -18.83 -5.37
N TYR A 417 1.15 -18.62 -5.62
CA TYR A 417 1.77 -18.66 -6.93
C TYR A 417 2.93 -19.64 -6.95
N THR A 418 2.95 -20.54 -7.93
CA THR A 418 4.06 -21.47 -8.16
C THR A 418 5.09 -20.83 -9.08
N LEU A 419 6.36 -20.92 -8.68
CA LEU A 419 7.51 -20.39 -9.43
C LEU A 419 8.27 -21.57 -10.02
N ASP A 420 8.31 -21.65 -11.35
CA ASP A 420 8.76 -22.86 -12.02
C ASP A 420 9.54 -22.57 -13.29
N GLU A 421 10.26 -23.57 -13.79
CA GLU A 421 10.97 -23.51 -15.06
C GLU A 421 10.64 -24.71 -15.96
N ALA A 422 10.81 -24.51 -17.27
CA ALA A 422 10.71 -25.55 -18.28
C ALA A 422 11.85 -25.40 -19.31
N ALA A 423 12.21 -26.51 -19.95
CA ALA A 423 13.05 -26.48 -21.15
C ALA A 423 12.33 -25.71 -22.27
N ALA A 424 13.11 -24.97 -23.05
CA ALA A 424 12.65 -24.37 -24.31
C ALA A 424 13.46 -24.94 -25.48
N GLY A 425 12.80 -25.22 -26.60
CA GLY A 425 13.45 -25.83 -27.77
C GLY A 425 13.94 -27.25 -27.47
N THR A 426 15.20 -27.53 -27.79
CA THR A 426 15.81 -28.87 -27.66
C THR A 426 16.48 -29.10 -26.31
N THR A 427 16.31 -28.19 -25.34
CA THR A 427 16.97 -28.29 -24.05
C THR A 427 16.54 -29.49 -23.25
N VAL A 428 17.52 -30.11 -22.58
CA VAL A 428 17.31 -31.23 -21.68
C VAL A 428 17.67 -30.77 -20.26
N LEU A 429 16.66 -30.52 -19.42
CA LEU A 429 16.85 -29.99 -18.06
C LEU A 429 17.70 -30.91 -17.18
N SER A 430 17.68 -32.23 -17.40
CA SER A 430 18.46 -33.18 -16.59
C SER A 430 19.97 -33.01 -16.72
N TYR A 431 20.47 -32.28 -17.73
CA TYR A 431 21.87 -31.91 -17.86
C TYR A 431 22.29 -30.73 -16.97
N TYR A 432 21.35 -30.14 -16.23
CA TYR A 432 21.60 -29.05 -15.30
C TYR A 432 21.18 -29.43 -13.89
N THR A 433 21.82 -28.81 -12.91
CA THR A 433 21.34 -28.75 -11.53
C THR A 433 20.66 -27.40 -11.35
N SER A 434 19.40 -27.42 -10.92
CA SER A 434 18.60 -26.21 -10.68
C SER A 434 18.60 -25.84 -9.20
N GLY A 435 18.77 -24.56 -8.90
CA GLY A 435 18.59 -23.98 -7.56
C GLY A 435 17.79 -22.68 -7.65
N MET A 436 17.04 -22.35 -6.60
CA MET A 436 16.28 -21.10 -6.54
C MET A 436 16.61 -20.31 -5.27
N ALA A 437 16.78 -19.00 -5.43
CA ALA A 437 16.92 -18.08 -4.32
C ALA A 437 15.92 -16.93 -4.48
N CYS A 438 15.23 -16.60 -3.39
CA CYS A 438 14.22 -15.56 -3.35
C CYS A 438 14.56 -14.53 -2.27
N THR A 439 14.25 -13.26 -2.54
CA THR A 439 14.33 -12.16 -1.57
C THR A 439 13.01 -11.40 -1.56
N ASN A 440 12.71 -10.72 -0.46
CA ASN A 440 11.59 -9.78 -0.36
C ASN A 440 12.15 -8.44 0.12
N SER A 441 11.90 -7.35 -0.60
CA SER A 441 12.36 -6.03 -0.15
C SER A 441 11.58 -5.52 1.05
N TYR A 442 10.40 -6.07 1.33
CA TYR A 442 9.65 -5.75 2.55
C TYR A 442 10.12 -6.61 3.72
N GLY A 443 11.15 -6.15 4.45
CA GLY A 443 11.80 -6.92 5.51
C GLY A 443 10.93 -7.26 6.73
N ALA A 444 9.80 -6.56 6.94
CA ALA A 444 8.85 -6.89 8.01
C ALA A 444 7.81 -7.94 7.59
N SER A 445 7.83 -8.38 6.34
CA SER A 445 6.94 -9.44 5.85
C SER A 445 7.26 -10.78 6.49
N ALA A 446 6.22 -11.52 6.86
CA ALA A 446 6.32 -12.90 7.33
C ALA A 446 6.16 -13.94 6.20
N THR A 447 6.07 -13.50 4.94
CA THR A 447 5.91 -14.40 3.80
C THR A 447 7.09 -15.36 3.69
N VAL A 448 6.80 -16.66 3.74
CA VAL A 448 7.80 -17.72 3.54
C VAL A 448 8.17 -17.79 2.06
N LEU A 449 9.47 -17.69 1.77
CA LEU A 449 10.00 -17.71 0.42
C LEU A 449 10.43 -19.13 0.01
N PRO A 450 10.09 -19.58 -1.22
CA PRO A 450 10.49 -20.90 -1.70
C PRO A 450 11.99 -20.94 -2.06
N ALA A 451 12.59 -22.14 -1.98
CA ALA A 451 14.02 -22.36 -2.23
C ALA A 451 14.32 -23.31 -3.41
N THR A 452 13.29 -23.88 -4.04
CA THR A 452 13.42 -24.83 -5.16
C THR A 452 12.43 -24.52 -6.28
N SER A 453 12.80 -24.75 -7.54
CA SER A 453 11.86 -24.66 -8.67
C SER A 453 10.64 -25.53 -8.44
N GLY A 454 9.47 -25.06 -8.84
CA GLY A 454 8.17 -25.65 -8.54
C GLY A 454 7.62 -25.30 -7.14
N GLY A 455 8.37 -24.55 -6.33
CA GLY A 455 7.91 -24.06 -5.03
C GLY A 455 6.84 -22.98 -5.15
N ALA A 456 5.94 -22.91 -4.17
CA ALA A 456 4.89 -21.89 -4.10
C ALA A 456 5.24 -20.78 -3.11
N VAL A 457 4.75 -19.57 -3.39
CA VAL A 457 4.79 -18.42 -2.50
C VAL A 457 3.39 -17.83 -2.40
N THR A 458 3.00 -17.35 -1.21
CA THR A 458 1.70 -16.68 -0.99
C THR A 458 1.96 -15.25 -0.53
N PRO A 459 2.09 -14.28 -1.45
CA PRO A 459 2.50 -12.92 -1.12
C PRO A 459 1.46 -12.18 -0.26
N ALA A 460 1.92 -11.42 0.71
CA ALA A 460 1.13 -10.50 1.51
C ALA A 460 1.12 -9.09 0.89
N LEU A 461 0.25 -8.21 1.39
CA LEU A 461 0.31 -6.80 1.01
C LEU A 461 1.69 -6.21 1.35
N GLY A 462 2.21 -5.39 0.44
CA GLY A 462 3.51 -4.73 0.58
C GLY A 462 4.70 -5.56 0.11
N ASP A 463 4.51 -6.85 -0.18
CA ASP A 463 5.59 -7.72 -0.66
C ASP A 463 6.08 -7.31 -2.04
N ASN A 464 7.40 -7.29 -2.20
CA ASN A 464 8.03 -7.16 -3.50
C ASN A 464 9.15 -8.20 -3.57
N ILE A 465 8.77 -9.35 -4.10
CA ILE A 465 9.57 -10.57 -4.05
C ILE A 465 10.27 -10.76 -5.39
N SER A 466 11.57 -11.01 -5.32
CA SER A 466 12.40 -11.33 -6.47
C SER A 466 13.04 -12.69 -6.28
N CYS A 467 12.78 -13.60 -7.22
CA CYS A 467 13.31 -14.95 -7.23
C CYS A 467 14.17 -15.17 -8.46
N THR A 468 15.28 -15.89 -8.28
CA THR A 468 16.18 -16.29 -9.37
C THR A 468 16.33 -17.79 -9.37
N ILE A 469 16.02 -18.44 -10.50
CA ILE A 469 16.31 -19.85 -10.73
C ILE A 469 17.62 -19.95 -11.51
N THR A 470 18.64 -20.55 -10.92
CA THR A 470 19.96 -20.73 -11.52
C THR A 470 20.14 -22.16 -11.99
N ASN A 471 20.41 -22.35 -13.30
CA ASN A 471 20.81 -23.65 -13.83
C ASN A 471 22.32 -23.71 -13.97
N THR A 472 22.95 -24.65 -13.27
CA THR A 472 24.38 -24.93 -13.40
C THR A 472 24.57 -26.19 -14.23
N PRO A 473 25.34 -26.16 -15.33
CA PRO A 473 25.60 -27.34 -16.13
C PRO A 473 26.27 -28.42 -15.27
N LYS A 474 25.80 -29.66 -15.39
CA LYS A 474 26.46 -30.81 -14.74
C LYS A 474 27.79 -31.12 -15.46
N PRO A 475 28.76 -31.74 -14.78
CA PRO A 475 29.99 -32.21 -15.42
C PRO A 475 29.71 -33.07 -16.66
N SER A 476 30.50 -32.87 -17.71
CA SER A 476 30.44 -33.67 -18.93
C SER A 476 30.95 -35.08 -18.63
N VAL A 477 30.04 -36.06 -18.64
CA VAL A 477 30.32 -37.48 -18.37
C VAL A 477 29.55 -38.36 -19.36
N ALA A 478 30.08 -39.54 -19.66
CA ALA A 478 29.35 -40.55 -20.42
C ALA A 478 28.26 -41.20 -19.55
N ASN A 479 27.13 -41.52 -20.15
CA ASN A 479 26.05 -42.26 -19.50
C ASN A 479 25.45 -43.26 -20.48
N LEU A 480 25.80 -44.53 -20.32
CA LEU A 480 25.48 -45.57 -21.29
C LEU A 480 24.19 -46.30 -20.92
N THR A 481 23.30 -46.42 -21.91
CA THR A 481 22.18 -47.35 -21.86
C THR A 481 22.43 -48.48 -22.86
N MET A 482 22.12 -49.72 -22.47
CA MET A 482 22.28 -50.90 -23.31
C MET A 482 20.99 -51.70 -23.31
N THR A 483 20.55 -52.13 -24.50
CA THR A 483 19.41 -53.03 -24.66
C THR A 483 19.84 -54.23 -25.48
N LYS A 484 19.53 -55.44 -25.00
CA LYS A 484 19.75 -56.70 -25.73
C LYS A 484 18.41 -57.37 -26.02
N THR A 485 18.16 -57.69 -27.29
CA THR A 485 16.96 -58.39 -27.74
C THR A 485 17.34 -59.64 -28.53
N SER A 486 16.42 -60.59 -28.62
CA SER A 486 16.58 -61.83 -29.39
C SER A 486 15.43 -62.02 -30.37
N ALA A 487 15.72 -62.42 -31.60
CA ALA A 487 14.73 -62.76 -32.62
C ALA A 487 15.07 -64.10 -33.27
N ILE A 488 14.07 -64.96 -33.43
CA ILE A 488 14.25 -66.27 -34.07
C ILE A 488 14.32 -66.03 -35.58
N ILE A 489 15.40 -66.50 -36.22
CA ILE A 489 15.60 -66.41 -37.68
C ILE A 489 14.94 -67.62 -38.36
N SER A 490 15.20 -68.82 -37.84
CA SER A 490 14.69 -70.06 -38.40
C SER A 490 14.70 -71.20 -37.38
N ASP A 491 13.96 -72.27 -37.68
CA ASP A 491 14.10 -73.55 -36.98
C ASP A 491 14.11 -74.74 -37.97
N PRO A 492 14.56 -75.94 -37.54
CA PRO A 492 14.69 -77.09 -38.44
C PRO A 492 13.37 -77.64 -39.00
N VAL A 493 12.24 -77.33 -38.38
CA VAL A 493 10.90 -77.83 -38.72
C VAL A 493 10.14 -76.85 -39.61
N ASN A 494 10.12 -75.57 -39.23
CA ASN A 494 9.32 -74.54 -39.88
C ASN A 494 10.14 -73.63 -40.82
N GLY A 495 11.47 -73.82 -40.89
CA GLY A 495 12.34 -72.94 -41.65
C GLY A 495 12.23 -71.50 -41.14
N ALA A 496 12.16 -70.52 -42.05
CA ALA A 496 11.95 -69.11 -41.70
C ALA A 496 10.46 -68.73 -41.51
N ALA A 497 9.51 -69.62 -41.77
CA ALA A 497 8.09 -69.34 -41.69
C ALA A 497 7.55 -69.71 -40.30
N ASN A 498 7.20 -68.71 -39.47
CA ASN A 498 6.73 -68.93 -38.09
C ASN A 498 7.67 -69.79 -37.22
N PRO A 499 8.96 -69.45 -37.14
CA PRO A 499 9.93 -70.28 -36.45
C PRO A 499 9.73 -70.30 -34.94
N LYS A 500 10.13 -71.39 -34.30
CA LYS A 500 9.97 -71.70 -32.87
C LYS A 500 11.33 -71.82 -32.17
N LEU A 501 11.35 -71.55 -30.86
CA LEU A 501 12.52 -71.76 -30.00
C LEU A 501 12.67 -73.25 -29.66
N ILE A 502 13.04 -74.07 -30.64
CA ILE A 502 13.30 -75.51 -30.50
C ILE A 502 14.78 -75.82 -30.75
N PRO A 503 15.29 -76.99 -30.32
CA PRO A 503 16.63 -77.44 -30.67
C PRO A 503 16.92 -77.31 -32.17
N GLY A 504 18.09 -76.76 -32.50
CA GLY A 504 18.52 -76.42 -33.86
C GLY A 504 18.03 -75.06 -34.37
N ALA A 505 17.17 -74.34 -33.65
CA ALA A 505 16.72 -73.01 -34.06
C ALA A 505 17.86 -71.98 -34.03
N ILE A 506 17.85 -71.08 -35.01
CA ILE A 506 18.84 -70.02 -35.17
C ILE A 506 18.23 -68.72 -34.63
N VAL A 507 18.90 -68.09 -33.66
CA VAL A 507 18.45 -66.88 -32.97
C VAL A 507 19.45 -65.76 -33.18
N ARG A 508 18.98 -64.61 -33.65
CA ARG A 508 19.75 -63.36 -33.72
C ARG A 508 19.63 -62.64 -32.39
N TYR A 509 20.75 -62.22 -31.84
CA TYR A 509 20.81 -61.25 -30.75
C TYR A 509 21.18 -59.89 -31.32
N THR A 510 20.49 -58.85 -30.86
CA THR A 510 20.75 -57.45 -31.21
C THR A 510 21.03 -56.69 -29.92
N VAL A 511 22.23 -56.11 -29.81
CA VAL A 511 22.66 -55.30 -28.66
C VAL A 511 22.86 -53.87 -29.13
N THR A 512 22.01 -52.96 -28.65
CA THR A 512 22.14 -51.53 -28.94
C THR A 512 22.68 -50.82 -27.72
N VAL A 513 23.75 -50.03 -27.90
CA VAL A 513 24.36 -49.19 -26.86
C VAL A 513 24.22 -47.74 -27.28
N THR A 514 23.75 -46.88 -26.37
CA THR A 514 23.57 -45.45 -26.58
C THR A 514 24.30 -44.66 -25.50
N ASN A 515 25.02 -43.61 -25.87
CA ASN A 515 25.55 -42.65 -24.90
C ASN A 515 24.59 -41.47 -24.75
N THR A 516 23.87 -41.45 -23.62
CA THR A 516 22.91 -40.41 -23.23
C THR A 516 23.58 -39.24 -22.48
N GLY A 517 24.87 -39.39 -22.15
CA GLY A 517 25.67 -38.40 -21.44
C GLY A 517 26.27 -37.35 -22.38
N THR A 518 26.65 -36.22 -21.80
CA THR A 518 27.25 -35.07 -22.51
C THR A 518 28.76 -35.16 -22.64
N GLY A 519 29.39 -36.22 -22.12
CA GLY A 519 30.80 -36.55 -22.30
C GLY A 519 30.99 -37.82 -23.14
N PRO A 520 32.07 -37.90 -23.93
CA PRO A 520 32.40 -39.13 -24.65
C PRO A 520 32.88 -40.21 -23.67
N VAL A 521 32.83 -41.46 -24.09
CA VAL A 521 33.54 -42.55 -23.40
C VAL A 521 35.03 -42.47 -23.74
N ASP A 522 35.89 -42.77 -22.78
CA ASP A 522 37.34 -42.80 -23.00
C ASP A 522 37.71 -43.72 -24.18
N ALA A 523 38.68 -43.28 -24.98
CA ALA A 523 38.98 -43.94 -26.24
C ALA A 523 39.42 -45.40 -26.04
N SER A 524 38.83 -46.31 -26.82
CA SER A 524 39.09 -47.75 -26.83
C SER A 524 38.82 -48.46 -25.49
N THR A 525 37.90 -47.92 -24.69
CA THR A 525 37.46 -48.53 -23.41
C THR A 525 36.06 -49.15 -23.48
N VAL A 526 35.32 -48.96 -24.57
CA VAL A 526 34.02 -49.63 -24.78
C VAL A 526 34.26 -51.12 -25.03
N VAL A 527 33.84 -51.96 -24.08
CA VAL A 527 33.95 -53.41 -24.18
C VAL A 527 32.60 -54.04 -23.82
N ILE A 528 32.09 -54.88 -24.72
CA ILE A 528 30.91 -55.71 -24.49
C ILE A 528 31.40 -57.14 -24.31
N THR A 529 31.04 -57.76 -23.19
CA THR A 529 31.25 -59.18 -22.94
C THR A 529 29.91 -59.86 -22.78
N ASP A 530 29.70 -60.94 -23.52
CA ASP A 530 28.44 -61.65 -23.53
C ASP A 530 28.68 -63.16 -23.31
N PRO A 531 28.42 -63.66 -22.09
CA PRO A 531 28.44 -65.08 -21.82
C PRO A 531 27.34 -65.81 -22.62
N LEU A 532 27.73 -66.87 -23.31
CA LEU A 532 26.79 -67.74 -24.02
C LEU A 532 26.41 -68.92 -23.13
N PRO A 533 25.11 -69.11 -22.83
CA PRO A 533 24.63 -70.28 -22.11
C PRO A 533 25.01 -71.59 -22.81
N ALA A 534 25.21 -72.66 -22.03
CA ALA A 534 25.58 -73.98 -22.54
C ALA A 534 24.57 -74.60 -23.53
N GLY A 535 23.34 -74.08 -23.59
CA GLY A 535 22.32 -74.47 -24.57
C GLY A 535 22.46 -73.80 -25.94
N LEU A 536 23.51 -73.02 -26.19
CA LEU A 536 23.75 -72.32 -27.46
C LEU A 536 25.07 -72.77 -28.10
N ASN A 537 25.11 -72.77 -29.44
CA ASN A 537 26.33 -72.80 -30.24
C ASN A 537 26.48 -71.43 -30.92
N ALA A 538 27.64 -70.80 -30.79
CA ALA A 538 27.90 -69.51 -31.42
C ALA A 538 28.07 -69.69 -32.93
N SER A 539 27.49 -68.79 -33.74
CA SER A 539 27.95 -68.66 -35.13
C SER A 539 29.36 -68.08 -35.12
N VAL A 540 30.29 -68.67 -35.87
CA VAL A 540 31.69 -68.24 -35.93
C VAL A 540 32.27 -68.22 -37.34
N ALA A 541 31.53 -68.71 -38.34
CA ALA A 541 31.94 -68.64 -39.74
C ALA A 541 31.78 -67.23 -40.32
N GLY A 542 32.74 -66.82 -41.15
CA GLY A 542 32.72 -65.52 -41.83
C GLY A 542 32.65 -64.34 -40.85
N THR A 543 31.86 -63.32 -41.19
CA THR A 543 31.57 -62.18 -40.30
C THR A 543 30.40 -62.52 -39.39
N ALA A 544 30.66 -63.28 -38.32
CA ALA A 544 29.62 -63.76 -37.42
C ALA A 544 29.01 -62.68 -36.51
N VAL A 545 29.69 -61.53 -36.40
CA VAL A 545 29.30 -60.41 -35.56
C VAL A 545 29.38 -59.14 -36.38
N THR A 546 28.26 -58.44 -36.49
CA THR A 546 28.15 -57.20 -37.26
C THR A 546 28.05 -56.00 -36.33
N PHE A 547 28.54 -54.86 -36.82
CA PHE A 547 28.42 -53.56 -36.18
C PHE A 547 27.66 -52.66 -37.15
N THR A 548 26.58 -52.05 -36.67
CA THR A 548 25.84 -51.01 -37.39
C THR A 548 25.97 -49.72 -36.60
N ASP A 549 26.54 -48.71 -37.22
CA ASP A 549 26.65 -47.40 -36.59
C ASP A 549 25.27 -46.72 -36.51
N GLY A 550 25.05 -45.94 -35.46
CA GLY A 550 23.81 -45.22 -35.25
C GLY A 550 23.74 -43.90 -36.03
N THR A 551 22.60 -43.23 -35.92
CA THR A 551 22.40 -41.85 -36.38
C THR A 551 21.81 -41.04 -35.22
N PRO A 552 22.58 -40.19 -34.52
CA PRO A 552 23.99 -39.82 -34.75
C PRO A 552 25.01 -40.97 -34.62
N ALA A 553 26.10 -40.86 -35.36
CA ALA A 553 27.19 -41.84 -35.39
C ALA A 553 27.84 -41.99 -34.02
N SER A 554 28.20 -43.22 -33.65
CA SER A 554 28.92 -43.55 -32.41
C SER A 554 30.32 -42.96 -32.36
N GLY A 555 30.97 -42.73 -33.50
CA GLY A 555 32.39 -42.35 -33.56
C GLY A 555 33.36 -43.50 -33.26
N LEU A 556 32.83 -44.73 -33.12
CA LEU A 556 33.64 -45.93 -32.94
C LEU A 556 34.06 -46.51 -34.28
N THR A 557 35.25 -47.11 -34.31
CA THR A 557 35.73 -47.90 -35.43
C THR A 557 35.61 -49.37 -35.10
N TYR A 558 35.05 -50.15 -36.01
CA TYR A 558 34.87 -51.59 -35.86
C TYR A 558 35.43 -52.37 -37.05
N THR A 559 36.31 -53.31 -36.74
CA THR A 559 36.88 -54.31 -37.64
C THR A 559 36.73 -55.68 -36.97
N TYR A 560 35.88 -56.54 -37.54
CA TYR A 560 35.54 -57.86 -36.97
C TYR A 560 36.77 -58.66 -36.51
N GLY A 561 37.78 -58.79 -37.39
CA GLY A 561 38.95 -59.63 -37.12
C GLY A 561 39.84 -59.17 -35.95
N THR A 562 39.75 -57.91 -35.53
CA THR A 562 40.56 -57.37 -34.43
C THR A 562 39.73 -57.01 -33.20
N ASN A 563 38.45 -56.73 -33.37
CA ASN A 563 37.58 -56.26 -32.28
C ASN A 563 36.72 -57.37 -31.67
N VAL A 564 36.63 -58.54 -32.30
CA VAL A 564 35.89 -59.69 -31.77
C VAL A 564 36.84 -60.80 -31.35
N THR A 565 36.74 -61.22 -30.10
CA THR A 565 37.50 -62.36 -29.57
C THR A 565 36.60 -63.28 -28.75
N TRP A 566 36.99 -64.54 -28.64
CA TRP A 566 36.14 -65.61 -28.11
C TRP A 566 36.80 -66.30 -26.92
N THR A 567 35.99 -66.94 -26.09
CA THR A 567 36.45 -67.76 -24.97
C THR A 567 35.74 -69.11 -24.97
N LYS A 568 36.43 -70.12 -24.43
CA LYS A 568 35.87 -71.43 -24.07
C LYS A 568 35.93 -71.68 -22.56
N ALA A 569 36.28 -70.66 -21.78
CA ALA A 569 36.34 -70.76 -20.33
C ALA A 569 34.94 -70.95 -19.74
N ALA A 570 34.83 -71.72 -18.67
CA ALA A 570 33.55 -71.89 -17.98
C ALA A 570 32.95 -70.53 -17.60
N GLY A 571 31.65 -70.34 -17.88
CA GLY A 571 30.94 -69.09 -17.61
C GLY A 571 31.19 -67.94 -18.60
N GLY A 572 31.95 -68.16 -19.68
CA GLY A 572 32.09 -67.17 -20.77
C GLY A 572 32.97 -65.96 -20.46
N GLY A 573 33.83 -66.06 -19.44
CA GLY A 573 34.79 -65.01 -19.06
C GLY A 573 36.15 -65.11 -19.75
N ALA A 574 37.04 -64.19 -19.38
CA ALA A 574 38.43 -64.17 -19.83
C ALA A 574 39.19 -65.48 -19.48
N PRO A 575 40.26 -65.84 -20.20
CA PRO A 575 40.86 -65.11 -21.33
C PRO A 575 40.08 -65.30 -22.64
N TYR A 576 39.89 -64.21 -23.39
CA TYR A 576 39.24 -64.23 -24.71
C TYR A 576 40.26 -64.48 -25.83
N THR A 577 40.92 -65.63 -25.78
CA THR A 577 42.00 -66.03 -26.72
C THR A 577 41.66 -67.29 -27.51
N TYR A 578 40.42 -67.78 -27.41
CA TYR A 578 40.00 -68.96 -28.14
C TYR A 578 39.82 -68.64 -29.63
N THR A 579 40.42 -69.46 -30.50
CA THR A 579 40.19 -69.44 -31.95
C THR A 579 39.07 -70.43 -32.27
N PRO A 580 37.87 -69.97 -32.66
CA PRO A 580 36.77 -70.87 -32.95
C PRO A 580 37.00 -71.76 -34.16
N ALA A 581 36.42 -72.95 -34.13
CA ALA A 581 36.42 -73.91 -35.23
C ALA A 581 34.97 -74.18 -35.68
N PRO A 582 34.50 -73.59 -36.79
CA PRO A 582 33.13 -73.80 -37.26
C PRO A 582 32.87 -75.26 -37.64
N ASP A 583 31.71 -75.78 -37.24
CA ASP A 583 31.14 -77.01 -37.76
C ASP A 583 30.70 -76.84 -39.23
N ALA A 584 30.17 -77.90 -39.84
CA ALA A 584 29.68 -77.87 -41.23
C ALA A 584 28.58 -76.82 -41.49
N ASN A 585 27.95 -76.29 -40.44
CA ASN A 585 26.91 -75.27 -40.51
C ASN A 585 27.40 -73.89 -40.02
N GLY A 586 28.70 -73.73 -39.75
CA GLY A 586 29.30 -72.47 -39.33
C GLY A 586 29.23 -72.15 -37.84
N PHE A 587 28.88 -73.12 -36.99
CA PHE A 587 28.73 -72.92 -35.54
C PHE A 587 29.82 -73.62 -34.72
N ASP A 588 30.11 -73.10 -33.53
CA ASP A 588 31.06 -73.72 -32.58
C ASP A 588 30.42 -73.87 -31.20
N ALA A 589 30.39 -75.11 -30.70
CA ALA A 589 29.83 -75.48 -29.41
C ALA A 589 30.80 -75.27 -28.23
N LEU A 590 32.09 -75.05 -28.50
CA LEU A 590 33.10 -74.79 -27.47
C LEU A 590 33.16 -73.32 -27.08
N VAL A 591 32.59 -72.41 -27.89
CA VAL A 591 32.47 -71.01 -27.53
C VAL A 591 31.48 -70.86 -26.37
N THR A 592 31.98 -70.33 -25.26
CA THR A 592 31.19 -70.05 -24.05
C THR A 592 30.98 -68.56 -23.82
N GLY A 593 31.65 -67.69 -24.59
CA GLY A 593 31.46 -66.25 -24.50
C GLY A 593 32.14 -65.50 -25.64
N ILE A 594 31.66 -64.29 -25.88
CA ILE A 594 32.17 -63.36 -26.89
C ILE A 594 32.58 -62.04 -26.20
N ARG A 595 33.71 -61.47 -26.64
CA ARG A 595 34.14 -60.12 -26.31
C ARG A 595 34.18 -59.28 -27.59
N ILE A 596 33.53 -58.12 -27.55
CA ILE A 596 33.50 -57.12 -28.61
C ILE A 596 34.08 -55.82 -28.06
N ALA A 597 35.17 -55.34 -28.64
CA ALA A 597 35.87 -54.14 -28.20
C ALA A 597 36.23 -53.27 -29.41
N PRO A 598 35.27 -52.45 -29.92
CA PRO A 598 35.58 -51.45 -30.94
C PRO A 598 36.60 -50.44 -30.42
N THR A 599 37.30 -49.77 -31.34
CA THR A 599 38.29 -48.73 -31.00
C THR A 599 37.72 -47.33 -31.19
N GLY A 600 38.42 -46.33 -30.66
CA GLY A 600 37.93 -44.94 -30.68
C GLY A 600 37.05 -44.61 -29.47
N ALA A 601 36.52 -43.40 -29.43
CA ALA A 601 35.68 -42.92 -28.33
C ALA A 601 34.21 -42.97 -28.75
N LEU A 602 33.34 -43.58 -27.93
CA LEU A 602 31.90 -43.45 -28.15
C LEU A 602 31.52 -41.99 -27.87
N ALA A 603 31.05 -41.31 -28.89
CA ALA A 603 30.78 -39.87 -28.89
C ALA A 603 29.80 -39.47 -27.77
N ALA A 604 29.86 -38.20 -27.37
CA ALA A 604 28.89 -37.60 -26.47
C ALA A 604 27.56 -37.33 -27.16
N THR A 605 26.49 -37.22 -26.38
CA THR A 605 25.24 -36.60 -26.87
C THR A 605 25.53 -35.21 -27.43
N SER A 606 24.90 -34.90 -28.55
CA SER A 606 25.03 -33.61 -29.22
C SER A 606 23.64 -33.04 -29.56
N PRO A 607 23.54 -31.81 -30.09
CA PRO A 607 22.26 -31.28 -30.55
C PRO A 607 21.55 -32.13 -31.60
N SER A 608 22.27 -32.99 -32.34
CA SER A 608 21.66 -33.91 -33.32
C SER A 608 21.10 -35.19 -32.70
N GLY A 609 21.26 -35.39 -31.38
CA GLY A 609 20.76 -36.54 -30.65
C GLY A 609 21.86 -37.33 -29.92
N GLN A 610 21.46 -38.51 -29.43
CA GLN A 610 22.31 -39.40 -28.65
C GLN A 610 22.99 -40.40 -29.59
N PRO A 611 24.33 -40.44 -29.64
CA PRO A 611 25.04 -41.39 -30.49
C PRO A 611 24.86 -42.81 -29.99
N SER A 612 24.77 -43.76 -30.92
CA SER A 612 24.55 -45.16 -30.61
C SER A 612 25.24 -46.07 -31.63
N PHE A 613 25.40 -47.34 -31.27
CA PHE A 613 25.75 -48.40 -32.20
C PHE A 613 25.01 -49.67 -31.85
N THR A 614 24.89 -50.57 -32.82
CA THR A 614 24.22 -51.85 -32.67
C THR A 614 25.15 -52.99 -33.07
N ILE A 615 25.31 -53.97 -32.19
CA ILE A 615 25.95 -55.24 -32.48
C ILE A 615 24.88 -56.29 -32.78
N GLN A 616 25.10 -57.10 -33.80
CA GLN A 616 24.30 -58.31 -34.02
C GLN A 616 25.18 -59.54 -34.14
N PHE A 617 24.76 -60.61 -33.48
CA PHE A 617 25.38 -61.93 -33.62
C PHE A 617 24.30 -63.01 -33.56
N THR A 618 24.64 -64.22 -33.99
CA THR A 618 23.68 -65.32 -34.09
C THR A 618 24.17 -66.54 -33.33
N ALA A 619 23.24 -67.26 -32.71
CA ALA A 619 23.53 -68.55 -32.09
C ALA A 619 22.47 -69.59 -32.46
N LYS A 620 22.84 -70.86 -32.40
CA LYS A 620 21.96 -72.01 -32.63
C LYS A 620 21.62 -72.67 -31.29
N ILE A 621 20.33 -72.93 -31.03
CA ILE A 621 19.87 -73.66 -29.85
C ILE A 621 20.30 -75.12 -29.97
N ARG A 622 20.83 -75.70 -28.88
CA ARG A 622 21.24 -77.11 -28.83
C ARG A 622 20.06 -78.06 -28.71
#